data_AF-A0A256GG21-F1
#
_entry.id   AF-A0A256GG21-F1
#
_cell.length_a   1.000
_cell.length_b   1.000
_cell.length_c   1.000
_cell.angle_alpha   90.00
_cell.angle_beta   90.00
_cell.angle_gamma   90.00
#
_symmetry.space_group_name_H-M   'P 1'
#
loop_
_entity.id
_entity.type
_entity.pdbx_description
1 polymer ?
#
loop_
_entity_poly.entity_id
_entity_poly.type
_entity_poly.pdbx_seq_one_letter_code
_entity_poly.pdbx_strand_id
1 'polypeptide(L)'
;MVSVFVLIAGMLGATFLLRPYFMLSMALHPAAYVANGIGLILGAGANLLLASAFKRISADTHHSFMGISMLGWSLIGGVAGVALAIYGWTM
;
A
#
# COMPACT_ATOMS: atom_id res chain seq x y z
N MET A 1 -10.05 8.54 -7.43
CA MET A 1 -8.63 8.89 -7.72
C MET A 1 -7.75 8.93 -6.47
N VAL A 2 -8.21 9.54 -5.36
CA VAL A 2 -7.43 9.67 -4.10
C VAL A 2 -6.81 8.35 -3.62
N SER A 3 -7.52 7.22 -3.77
CA SER A 3 -7.04 5.93 -3.30
C SER A 3 -5.69 5.47 -3.87
N VAL A 4 -5.45 5.71 -5.15
CA VAL A 4 -4.18 5.33 -5.79
C VAL A 4 -3.02 6.17 -5.25
N PHE A 5 -3.25 7.46 -4.98
CA PHE A 5 -2.24 8.32 -4.39
C PHE A 5 -1.85 7.86 -2.99
N VAL A 6 -2.82 7.41 -2.18
CA VAL A 6 -2.54 6.87 -0.84
C VAL A 6 -1.70 5.60 -0.92
N LEU A 7 -2.03 4.69 -1.85
CA LEU A 7 -1.27 3.44 -2.05
C LEU A 7 0.15 3.71 -2.55
N ILE A 8 0.31 4.61 -3.54
CA ILE A 8 1.63 5.01 -4.06
C ILE A 8 2.45 5.70 -2.98
N ALA A 9 1.86 6.61 -2.21
CA ALA A 9 2.54 7.29 -1.11
C ALA A 9 3.02 6.30 -0.04
N GLY A 10 2.17 5.33 0.33
CA GLY A 10 2.55 4.25 1.25
C GLY A 10 3.72 3.42 0.71
N MET A 11 3.67 3.02 -0.56
CA MET A 11 4.74 2.28 -1.21
C MET A 11 6.04 3.07 -1.25
N LEU A 12 6.04 4.30 -1.78
CA LEU A 12 7.22 5.15 -1.87
C LEU A 12 7.81 5.46 -0.49
N GLY A 13 6.96 5.79 0.49
CA GLY A 13 7.40 6.05 1.86
C GLY A 13 8.17 4.85 2.43
N ALA A 14 7.63 3.64 2.28
CA ALA A 14 8.31 2.43 2.72
C ALA A 14 9.58 2.14 1.90
N THR A 15 9.59 2.41 0.59
CA THR A 15 10.81 2.27 -0.23
C THR A 15 11.95 3.15 0.29
N PHE A 16 11.67 4.40 0.67
CA PHE A 16 12.72 5.32 1.12
C PHE A 16 13.13 5.09 2.57
N LEU A 17 12.20 4.65 3.44
CA LEU A 17 12.44 4.48 4.87
C LEU A 17 12.87 3.06 5.25
N LEU A 18 12.17 2.03 4.76
CA LEU A 18 12.37 0.64 5.17
C LEU A 18 13.39 -0.11 4.31
N ARG A 19 13.52 0.23 3.01
CA ARG A 19 14.50 -0.44 2.14
C ARG A 19 15.93 -0.32 2.68
N PRO A 20 16.43 0.87 3.10
CA PRO A 20 17.78 0.98 3.66
C PRO A 20 17.98 0.10 4.90
N TYR A 21 16.94 -0.03 5.73
CA TYR A 21 16.96 -0.90 6.90
C TYR A 21 17.07 -2.38 6.52
N PHE A 22 16.25 -2.87 5.58
CA PHE A 22 16.32 -4.26 5.13
C PHE A 22 17.61 -4.59 4.35
N MET A 23 18.20 -3.61 3.68
CA MET A 23 19.50 -3.78 3.01
C MET A 23 20.66 -4.07 3.97
N LEU A 24 20.49 -3.89 5.28
CA LEU A 24 21.48 -4.28 6.29
C LEU A 24 21.61 -5.81 6.42
N SER A 25 20.55 -6.56 6.09
CA SER A 25 20.49 -8.01 6.27
C SER A 25 20.05 -8.79 5.02
N MET A 26 19.63 -8.10 3.96
CA MET A 26 19.10 -8.71 2.73
C MET A 26 19.71 -8.07 1.48
N ALA A 27 19.71 -8.80 0.37
CA ALA A 27 20.09 -8.24 -0.93
C ALA A 27 19.10 -7.14 -1.39
N LEU A 28 19.53 -6.29 -2.33
CA LEU A 28 18.77 -5.12 -2.79
C LEU A 28 17.36 -5.47 -3.30
N HIS A 29 17.22 -6.53 -4.10
CA HIS A 29 15.94 -6.94 -4.67
C HIS A 29 14.95 -7.45 -3.61
N PRO A 30 15.32 -8.44 -2.76
CA PRO A 30 14.52 -8.85 -1.59
C PRO A 30 14.10 -7.67 -0.71
N ALA A 31 15.05 -6.80 -0.34
CA ALA A 31 14.79 -5.62 0.48
C ALA A 31 13.78 -4.66 -0.16
N ALA A 32 13.86 -4.46 -1.47
CA ALA A 32 12.91 -3.63 -2.21
C ALA A 32 11.50 -4.24 -2.24
N TYR A 33 11.37 -5.56 -2.45
CA TYR A 33 10.07 -6.24 -2.46
C TYR A 33 9.43 -6.24 -1.08
N VAL A 34 10.18 -6.53 -0.02
CA VAL A 34 9.68 -6.47 1.37
C VAL A 34 9.23 -5.05 1.72
N ALA A 35 10.06 -4.03 1.45
CA ALA A 35 9.70 -2.64 1.72
C ALA A 35 8.45 -2.20 0.94
N ASN A 36 8.38 -2.49 -0.36
CA ASN A 36 7.23 -2.11 -1.17
C ASN A 36 5.96 -2.85 -0.74
N GLY A 37 6.08 -4.13 -0.36
CA GLY A 37 4.96 -4.92 0.15
C GLY A 37 4.39 -4.35 1.45
N ILE A 38 5.26 -4.03 2.41
CA ILE A 38 4.85 -3.36 3.66
C ILE A 38 4.23 -1.99 3.37
N GLY A 39 4.81 -1.21 2.47
CA GLY A 39 4.28 0.10 2.07
C GLY A 39 2.88 0.02 1.46
N LEU A 40 2.61 -1.00 0.63
CA LEU A 40 1.28 -1.25 0.08
C LEU A 40 0.27 -1.68 1.15
N ILE A 41 0.67 -2.49 2.13
CA ILE A 41 -0.20 -2.88 3.26
C ILE A 41 -0.58 -1.65 4.09
N LEU A 42 0.41 -0.82 4.46
CA LEU A 42 0.20 0.40 5.22
C LEU A 42 -0.63 1.41 4.43
N GLY A 43 -0.35 1.58 3.14
CA GLY A 43 -1.12 2.42 2.23
C GLY A 43 -2.57 1.94 2.11
N ALA A 44 -2.81 0.63 2.05
CA ALA A 44 -4.16 0.06 2.01
C ALA A 44 -4.93 0.36 3.30
N GLY A 45 -4.29 0.24 4.46
CA GLY A 45 -4.85 0.62 5.76
C GLY A 45 -5.19 2.10 5.84
N ALA A 46 -4.26 2.98 5.46
CA ALA A 46 -4.49 4.42 5.40
C ALA A 46 -5.63 4.78 4.44
N ASN A 47 -5.73 4.09 3.31
CA ASN A 47 -6.80 4.29 2.34
C ASN A 47 -8.18 3.86 2.88
N LEU A 48 -8.26 2.80 3.70
CA LEU A 48 -9.50 2.42 4.40
C LEU A 48 -9.90 3.48 5.44
N LEU A 49 -8.93 3.97 6.21
CA LEU A 49 -9.18 5.04 7.20
C LEU A 49 -9.71 6.29 6.49
N LEU A 50 -9.10 6.68 5.38
CA LEU A 50 -9.54 7.82 4.59
C LEU A 50 -10.93 7.59 3.98
N ALA A 51 -11.21 6.39 3.47
CA ALA A 51 -12.54 6.03 2.99
C ALA A 51 -13.59 6.14 4.09
N SER A 52 -13.27 5.72 5.32
CA SER A 52 -14.17 5.83 6.47
C SER A 52 -14.42 7.28 6.88
N ALA A 53 -13.39 8.13 6.82
CA ALA A 53 -13.50 9.57 7.08
C ALA A 53 -14.37 10.26 6.04
N PHE A 54 -14.18 9.96 4.75
CA PHE A 54 -14.99 10.52 3.67
C PHE A 54 -16.45 10.09 3.75
N LYS A 55 -16.71 8.84 4.10
CA LYS A 55 -18.09 8.34 4.30
C LYS A 55 -18.83 9.09 5.41
N ARG A 56 -18.14 9.62 6.42
CA ARG A 56 -18.74 10.47 7.46
C ARG A 56 -19.07 11.88 6.99
N ILE A 57 -18.38 12.38 5.96
CA ILE A 57 -18.50 13.76 5.49
C ILE A 57 -19.47 13.86 4.29
N SER A 58 -19.50 12.85 3.42
CA SER A 58 -20.34 12.87 2.23
C SER A 58 -20.73 11.46 1.80
N ALA A 59 -22.03 11.22 1.67
CA ALA A 59 -22.60 9.94 1.24
C ALA A 59 -22.26 9.58 -0.22
N ASP A 60 -21.97 10.58 -1.06
CA ASP A 60 -21.74 10.44 -2.51
C ASP A 60 -20.27 10.54 -2.92
N THR A 61 -19.35 10.07 -2.07
CA THR A 61 -17.92 10.13 -2.38
C THR A 61 -17.50 9.05 -3.39
N HIS A 62 -17.59 9.39 -4.68
CA HIS A 62 -17.11 8.63 -5.83
C HIS A 62 -15.57 8.64 -5.93
N HIS A 63 -14.87 8.21 -4.88
CA HIS A 63 -13.41 8.12 -4.88
C HIS A 63 -12.89 6.84 -5.53
N SER A 64 -13.57 6.38 -6.58
CA SER A 64 -13.15 5.24 -7.38
C SER A 64 -11.99 5.61 -8.32
N PHE A 65 -11.22 4.61 -8.72
CA PHE A 65 -10.27 4.71 -9.81
C PHE A 65 -10.43 3.47 -10.68
N MET A 66 -10.54 3.66 -12.00
CA MET A 66 -10.88 2.60 -12.95
C MET A 66 -12.16 1.82 -12.60
N GLY A 67 -13.17 2.50 -12.02
CA GLY A 67 -14.42 1.87 -11.58
C GLY A 67 -14.31 1.05 -10.29
N ILE A 68 -13.11 0.91 -9.71
CA ILE A 68 -12.88 0.19 -8.46
C ILE A 68 -12.93 1.18 -7.29
N SER A 69 -13.71 0.85 -6.25
CA SER A 69 -13.88 1.67 -5.06
C SER A 69 -12.60 1.72 -4.20
N MET A 70 -12.56 2.64 -3.23
CA MET A 70 -11.45 2.70 -2.27
C MET A 70 -11.28 1.38 -1.49
N LEU A 71 -12.40 0.72 -1.15
CA LEU A 71 -12.38 -0.62 -0.54
C LEU A 71 -11.71 -1.66 -1.45
N GLY A 72 -12.09 -1.67 -2.73
CA GLY A 72 -11.50 -2.59 -3.71
C GLY A 72 -9.99 -2.39 -3.88
N TRP A 73 -9.56 -1.14 -3.98
CA TRP A 73 -8.13 -0.80 -4.07
C TRP A 73 -7.36 -1.14 -2.79
N SER A 74 -7.96 -0.97 -1.60
CA SER A 74 -7.35 -1.43 -0.35
C SER A 74 -7.22 -2.94 -0.28
N LEU A 75 -8.21 -3.71 -0.76
CA LEU A 75 -8.11 -5.17 -0.82
C LEU A 75 -7.00 -5.61 -1.77
N ILE A 76 -6.96 -5.05 -2.98
CA ILE A 76 -5.92 -5.36 -3.97
C ILE A 76 -4.54 -4.99 -3.41
N GLY A 77 -4.39 -3.77 -2.88
CA GLY A 77 -3.13 -3.30 -2.30
C GLY A 77 -2.67 -4.12 -1.10
N GLY A 78 -3.59 -4.52 -0.22
CA GLY A 78 -3.29 -5.38 0.93
C GLY A 78 -2.84 -6.78 0.52
N VAL A 79 -3.60 -7.45 -0.35
CA VAL A 79 -3.26 -8.82 -0.82
C VAL A 79 -1.97 -8.81 -1.64
N ALA A 80 -1.83 -7.88 -2.59
CA ALA A 80 -0.60 -7.76 -3.38
C ALA A 80 0.60 -7.40 -2.50
N GLY A 81 0.40 -6.53 -1.50
CA GLY A 81 1.44 -6.16 -0.55
C GLY A 81 1.93 -7.33 0.29
N VAL A 82 1.01 -8.16 0.81
CA VAL A 82 1.35 -9.40 1.55
C VAL A 82 2.10 -10.37 0.65
N ALA A 83 1.60 -10.63 -0.56
CA ALA A 83 2.25 -11.53 -1.51
C ALA A 83 3.67 -11.06 -1.85
N LEU A 84 3.86 -9.77 -2.11
CA LEU A 84 5.16 -9.19 -2.44
C LEU A 84 6.13 -9.23 -1.25
N ALA A 85 5.64 -8.97 -0.04
CA ALA A 85 6.45 -9.02 1.17
C ALA A 85 6.93 -10.45 1.48
N ILE A 86 6.02 -11.44 1.39
CA ILE A 86 6.37 -12.85 1.59
C ILE A 86 7.37 -13.29 0.52
N TYR A 87 7.11 -12.98 -0.75
CA TYR A 87 8.01 -13.33 -1.84
C TYR A 87 9.42 -12.77 -1.63
N GLY A 88 9.52 -11.48 -1.30
CA GLY A 88 10.79 -10.85 -0.98
C GLY A 88 11.48 -11.42 0.25
N TRP A 89 10.73 -11.92 1.23
CA TRP A 89 11.28 -12.54 2.43
C TRP A 89 11.84 -13.94 2.19
N THR A 90 11.30 -14.66 1.20
CA THR A 90 11.69 -16.04 0.88
C THR A 90 12.81 -16.17 -0.15
N MET A 91 13.28 -15.05 -0.71
CA MET A 91 14.43 -14.99 -1.63
C MET A 91 15.76 -14.85 -0.88
#